data_AF-A0A850MG96-F1
#
_entry.id   AF-A0A850MG96-F1
#
_cell.length_a   1.000
_cell.length_b   1.000
_cell.length_c   1.000
_cell.angle_alpha   90.00
_cell.angle_beta   90.00
_cell.angle_gamma   90.00
#
_symmetry.space_group_name_H-M   'P 1'
#
loop_
_entity.id
_entity.type
_entity.pdbx_description
1 polymer ?
#
loop_
_entity_poly.entity_id
_entity_poly.type
_entity_poly.pdbx_seq_one_letter_code
_entity_poly.pdbx_strand_id
1 'polypeptide(L)'
;MAVVKVDKKGRLVIPQEIRERLRIDETTPLIFEVDDGNTIRIRIIQRDDQAYTSDPLWKAIHNPVFIGKKVSKKELDEIENDQWSN
;
A
#
# COMPACT_ATOMS: atom_id res chain seq x y z
N MET A 1 16.10 26.02 -7.67
CA MET A 1 16.98 25.59 -6.56
C MET A 1 16.63 26.44 -5.36
N ALA A 2 16.22 25.84 -4.25
CA ALA A 2 15.83 26.57 -3.04
C ALA A 2 16.78 26.21 -1.91
N VAL A 3 17.32 27.22 -1.22
CA VAL A 3 18.15 27.03 -0.02
C VAL A 3 17.28 27.35 1.19
N VAL A 4 17.14 26.38 2.08
CA VAL A 4 16.35 26.51 3.31
C VAL A 4 17.24 26.22 4.51
N LYS A 5 16.99 26.96 5.61
CA LYS A 5 17.67 26.75 6.88
C LYS A 5 16.79 25.90 7.80
N VAL A 6 17.43 25.04 8.57
CA VAL A 6 16.77 24.28 9.63
C VAL A 6 16.39 25.23 10.76
N ASP A 7 15.19 25.08 11.31
CA ASP A 7 14.75 25.88 12.43
C ASP A 7 15.32 25.39 13.77
N LYS A 8 15.04 26.11 14.87
CA LYS A 8 15.54 25.75 16.21
C LYS A 8 15.07 24.38 16.72
N LYS A 9 14.03 23.80 16.10
CA LYS A 9 13.46 22.50 16.46
C LYS A 9 13.93 21.38 15.52
N GLY A 10 14.86 21.65 14.61
CA GLY A 10 15.35 20.66 13.67
C GLY A 10 14.42 20.43 12.47
N ARG A 11 13.43 21.30 12.25
CA ARG A 11 12.46 21.14 11.15
C ARG A 11 12.97 21.84 9.89
N LEU A 12 12.66 21.25 8.74
CA LEU A 12 12.95 21.81 7.44
C LEU A 12 11.63 22.08 6.71
N VAL A 13 11.46 23.30 6.20
CA VAL A 13 10.26 23.69 5.46
C VAL A 13 10.48 23.33 4.00
N ILE A 14 9.57 22.53 3.43
CA ILE A 14 9.53 22.27 2.00
C ILE A 14 8.85 23.47 1.31
N PRO A 15 9.53 24.19 0.40
CA PRO A 15 8.95 25.32 -0.33
C PRO A 15 7.65 24.95 -1.03
N GLN A 16 6.72 25.90 -1.12
CA GLN A 16 5.40 25.69 -1.71
C GLN A 16 5.47 25.13 -3.14
N GLU A 17 6.34 25.69 -3.97
CA GLU A 17 6.55 25.24 -5.36
C GLU A 17 6.90 23.74 -5.47
N ILE A 18 7.69 23.23 -4.51
CA ILE A 18 8.07 21.81 -4.46
C ILE A 18 6.90 20.96 -3.98
N ARG A 19 6.17 21.44 -2.96
CA ARG A 19 4.97 20.75 -2.46
C ARG A 19 3.90 20.62 -3.53
N GLU A 20 3.62 21.67 -4.29
CA GLU A 20 2.64 21.65 -5.37
C GLU A 20 3.05 20.70 -6.49
N ARG A 21 4.31 20.78 -6.93
CA ARG A 21 4.84 19.92 -8.00
C ARG A 21 4.79 18.44 -7.63
N LEU A 22 5.05 18.12 -6.36
CA LEU A 22 5.09 16.75 -5.87
C LEU A 22 3.79 16.30 -5.18
N ARG A 23 2.77 17.16 -5.14
CA ARG A 23 1.48 16.94 -4.47
C ARG A 23 1.63 16.50 -3.01
N ILE A 24 2.53 17.15 -2.28
CA ILE A 24 2.77 16.89 -0.86
C ILE A 24 1.78 17.73 -0.05
N ASP A 25 0.95 17.05 0.73
CA ASP A 25 0.10 17.64 1.76
C ASP A 25 0.58 17.27 3.17
N GLU A 26 -0.22 17.65 4.17
CA GLU A 26 0.04 17.38 5.60
C GLU A 26 -0.05 15.89 6.00
N THR A 27 -0.65 15.06 5.16
CA THR A 27 -0.82 13.61 5.40
C THR A 27 0.20 12.77 4.67
N THR A 28 0.94 13.38 3.74
CA THR A 28 1.88 12.71 2.85
C THR A 28 3.09 12.17 3.63
N PRO A 29 3.32 10.85 3.65
CA PRO A 29 4.48 10.29 4.33
C PRO A 29 5.76 10.50 3.53
N LEU A 30 6.81 10.92 4.23
CA LEU A 30 8.15 11.17 3.66
C LEU A 30 9.17 10.24 4.31
N ILE A 31 10.07 9.69 3.48
CA ILE A 31 11.23 8.93 3.90
C ILE A 31 12.45 9.84 3.84
N PHE A 32 13.25 9.83 4.90
CA PHE A 32 14.54 10.51 4.97
C PHE A 32 15.66 9.45 4.93
N GLU A 33 16.51 9.52 3.92
CA GLU A 33 17.70 8.67 3.76
C GLU A 33 18.94 9.57 3.87
N VAL A 34 19.97 9.11 4.59
CA VAL A 34 21.27 9.78 4.65
C VAL A 34 22.17 9.18 3.57
N ASP A 35 22.76 10.02 2.74
CA ASP A 35 23.63 9.65 1.63
C ASP A 35 25.00 10.32 1.84
N ASP A 36 26.06 9.51 1.87
CA ASP A 36 27.47 9.91 2.02
C ASP A 36 27.76 10.93 3.16
N GLY A 37 26.96 10.91 4.23
CA GLY A 37 27.16 11.67 5.47
C GLY A 37 26.75 13.14 5.44
N ASN A 38 26.73 13.80 4.28
CA ASN A 38 26.37 15.22 4.14
C ASN A 38 25.12 15.48 3.29
N THR A 39 24.53 14.44 2.71
CA THR A 39 23.34 14.57 1.88
C THR A 39 22.16 13.89 2.55
N ILE A 40 21.00 14.57 2.58
CA ILE A 40 19.74 13.97 2.97
C ILE A 40 18.88 13.85 1.72
N ARG A 41 18.50 12.61 1.38
CA ARG A 41 17.56 12.32 0.31
C ARG A 41 16.17 12.16 0.91
N ILE A 42 15.22 12.96 0.43
CA ILE A 42 13.83 12.90 0.86
C ILE A 42 13.00 12.28 -0.26
N ARG A 43 12.28 11.20 0.06
CA ARG A 43 11.42 10.47 -0.90
C ARG A 43 9.99 10.47 -0.41
N ILE A 44 9.05 10.60 -1.34
CA ILE A 44 7.62 10.50 -1.05
C ILE A 44 7.22 9.04 -1.15
N ILE A 45 6.46 8.56 -0.16
CA ILE A 45 5.77 7.29 -0.30
C ILE A 45 4.49 7.56 -1.05
N GLN A 46 4.49 7.26 -2.34
CA GLN A 46 3.24 7.15 -3.08
C GLN A 46 2.56 5.87 -2.59
N ARG A 47 1.49 6.01 -1.81
CA ARG A 47 0.48 4.96 -1.79
C ARG A 47 -0.14 5.04 -3.16
N ASP A 48 0.17 4.06 -4.01
CA ASP A 48 -0.65 3.85 -5.18
C ASP A 48 -2.09 3.69 -4.67
N ASP A 49 -2.97 4.61 -5.05
CA ASP A 49 -4.42 4.40 -5.03
C ASP A 49 -4.79 3.31 -6.07
N GLN A 50 -3.96 2.27 -6.22
CA GLN A 50 -4.41 1.04 -6.82
C GLN A 50 -5.53 0.55 -5.94
N ALA A 51 -6.75 0.77 -6.40
CA ALA A 51 -7.92 0.12 -5.85
C ALA A 51 -7.58 -1.37 -5.86
N TYR A 52 -7.35 -1.96 -4.67
CA TYR A 52 -6.99 -3.37 -4.49
C TYR A 52 -7.97 -4.30 -5.24
N THR A 53 -9.18 -3.81 -5.52
CA THR A 53 -10.20 -4.41 -6.38
C THR A 53 -9.77 -4.69 -7.82
N SER A 54 -8.71 -4.04 -8.30
CA SER A 54 -8.16 -4.23 -9.66
C SER A 54 -7.10 -5.33 -9.73
N ASP A 55 -6.60 -5.81 -8.58
CA ASP A 55 -5.64 -6.91 -8.49
C ASP A 55 -6.28 -8.23 -9.00
N PRO A 56 -5.64 -8.94 -9.96
CA PRO A 56 -6.09 -10.25 -10.42
C PRO A 56 -6.30 -11.27 -9.31
N LEU A 57 -5.48 -11.25 -8.25
CA LEU A 57 -5.61 -12.13 -7.09
C LEU A 57 -6.83 -11.76 -6.24
N TRP A 58 -7.09 -10.46 -6.02
CA TRP A 58 -8.29 -10.00 -5.34
C TRP A 58 -9.55 -10.43 -6.10
N LYS A 59 -9.56 -10.29 -7.43
CA LYS A 59 -10.66 -10.76 -8.28
C LYS A 59 -10.84 -12.28 -8.21
N ALA A 60 -9.76 -13.06 -8.14
CA ALA A 60 -9.82 -14.51 -8.05
C ALA A 60 -10.42 -15.00 -6.72
N ILE A 61 -10.10 -14.33 -5.62
CA ILE A 61 -10.64 -14.66 -4.29
C ILE A 61 -12.13 -14.26 -4.20
N HIS A 62 -12.49 -13.08 -4.71
CA HIS A 62 -13.82 -12.49 -4.50
C HIS A 62 -14.82 -12.72 -5.64
N ASN A 63 -14.38 -13.19 -6.80
CA ASN A 63 -15.24 -13.64 -7.89
C ASN A 63 -14.79 -15.03 -8.36
N PRO A 64 -14.86 -16.05 -7.48
CA PRO A 64 -14.45 -17.39 -7.87
C PRO A 64 -15.31 -17.84 -9.05
N VAL A 65 -14.65 -18.29 -10.12
CA VAL A 65 -15.34 -18.98 -11.21
C VAL A 65 -15.88 -20.26 -10.61
N PHE A 66 -17.17 -20.28 -10.27
CA PHE A 66 -17.87 -21.48 -9.86
C PHE A 66 -17.92 -22.43 -11.05
N ILE A 67 -16.88 -23.26 -11.17
CA ILE A 67 -16.96 -24.47 -11.99
C ILE A 67 -17.99 -25.32 -11.25
N GLY A 68 -19.22 -25.33 -11.77
CA GLY A 68 -20.36 -26.02 -11.16
C GLY A 68 -20.10 -27.51 -11.06
N LYS A 69 -19.35 -27.94 -10.05
CA LYS A 69 -19.20 -29.33 -9.68
C LYS A 69 -20.53 -29.72 -9.03
N LYS A 70 -21.33 -30.55 -9.70
CA LYS A 70 -22.47 -31.20 -9.07
C LYS A 70 -21.91 -32.19 -8.06
N VAL A 71 -21.79 -31.75 -6.81
CA VAL A 71 -21.42 -32.60 -5.68
C VAL A 71 -22.70 -33.26 -5.17
N SER A 72 -22.66 -34.57 -4.97
CA SER A 72 -23.77 -35.31 -4.36
C SER A 72 -23.86 -35.00 -2.86
N LYS A 73 -25.04 -35.17 -2.25
CA LYS A 73 -25.23 -34.91 -0.81
C LYS A 73 -24.23 -35.68 0.07
N LYS A 74 -23.95 -36.94 -0.29
CA LYS A 74 -23.00 -37.79 0.45
C LYS A 74 -21.58 -37.21 0.47
N GLU A 75 -21.11 -36.70 -0.68
CA GLU A 75 -19.79 -36.10 -0.78
C GLU A 75 -19.69 -34.77 -0.01
N LEU A 76 -20.79 -34.01 0.12
CA LEU A 76 -20.82 -32.81 0.96
C LEU A 76 -20.68 -33.14 2.45
N ASP A 77 -21.42 -34.15 2.92
CA ASP A 77 -21.39 -34.59 4.32
C ASP A 77 -20.00 -35.13 4.72
N GLU A 78 -19.28 -35.77 3.80
CA GLU A 78 -17.89 -36.23 4.00
C GLU A 78 -16.91 -35.05 4.12
N ILE A 79 -17.02 -34.04 3.24
CA ILE A 79 -16.17 -32.84 3.28
C ILE A 79 -16.41 -32.03 4.56
N GLU A 80 -17.66 -31.92 5.00
CA GLU A 80 -18.02 -31.19 6.23
C GLU A 80 -17.39 -31.88 7.45
N ASN A 81 -17.55 -33.20 7.59
CA ASN A 81 -16.95 -33.94 8.69
C ASN A 81 -15.42 -33.79 8.73
N ASP A 82 -14.74 -33.85 7.59
CA ASP A 82 -13.28 -33.69 7.51
C ASP A 82 -12.80 -32.28 7.91
N GLN A 83 -13.58 -31.23 7.60
CA GLN A 83 -13.22 -29.85 7.97
C GLN A 83 -13.39 -29.56 9.46
N TRP A 84 -14.36 -30.17 10.12
CA TRP A 84 -14.70 -29.90 11.53
C TRP A 84 -14.11 -30.91 12.53
N SER A 85 -13.40 -31.93 12.05
CA SER A 85 -12.79 -32.98 12.90
C SER A 85 -11.29 -32.76 13.20
N ASN A 86 -10.72 -31.59 12.87
CA ASN A 86 -9.35 -31.17 13.23
C ASN A 86 -9.34 -30.06 14.28
#